data_AF-A0A956LBS0-F1
#
_entry.id   AF-A0A956LBS0-F1
#
_cell.length_a   1.000
_cell.length_b   1.000
_cell.length_c   1.000
_cell.angle_alpha   90.00
_cell.angle_beta   90.00
_cell.angle_gamma   90.00
#
_symmetry.space_group_name_H-M   'P 1'
#
loop_
_entity.id
_entity.type
_entity.pdbx_description
1 polymer ?
#
loop_
_entity_poly.entity_id
_entity_poly.type
_entity_poly.pdbx_seq_one_letter_code
_entity_poly.pdbx_strand_id
1 'polypeptide(L)'
;DVVFNHTAEGDHRGPTLSLRGLDNPGYYALDPRDPARYLDYSGCGNSLDPQRPLARALVLDCLRYWAVEMRVDGFRFDLAPALGRGPRGFDPRGELLRAIADEPALAGCKLIAEPWDVGPGGYNLGRFPPPWAEWNDRFRDDVRRFWRGEHGRAGALATRLCGSDDVFSGSGRGPLASVNYVTAHDGFTLVDLVSYARKHNEENGEENRDGHGENFSHNHGVEGPTDDPAITEARARTRRALWATLLLAQGVPMISAGDELGRTQHGNNNAYCHDSPLGWLDWALDDARARFLEFARGLVALRREHPALRRASFLTGAPGRRGVPDVAWLRPDGHAMQPGDWAGADCFGYALAAEEPARALLILINASTRGVLFRVPAPSHAWRLRVDTAAGAVLDTRARAAGVAWVDGRCAVAPRSLLVLRDDPDDGCGRMRGEAR
;
A
#
# COMPACT_ATOMS: atom_id res chain seq x y z
N ASP A 1 14.28 7.21 4.06
CA ASP A 1 13.37 8.15 4.71
C ASP A 1 14.17 9.39 5.06
N VAL A 2 13.60 10.59 4.95
CA VAL A 2 14.26 11.85 5.29
C VAL A 2 13.30 12.79 6.01
N VAL A 3 13.79 13.41 7.08
CA VAL A 3 13.08 14.40 7.88
C VAL A 3 13.72 15.76 7.63
N PHE A 4 13.00 16.61 6.89
CA PHE A 4 13.38 18.02 6.65
C PHE A 4 12.33 19.00 7.19
N ASN A 5 11.27 18.48 7.82
CA ASN A 5 10.16 19.29 8.31
C ASN A 5 10.42 19.86 9.73
N HIS A 6 11.20 19.18 10.57
CA HIS A 6 11.52 19.60 11.94
C HIS A 6 12.96 19.20 12.36
N THR A 7 13.35 19.58 13.57
CA THR A 7 14.64 19.22 14.17
C THR A 7 14.49 18.77 15.63
N ALA A 8 15.49 18.04 16.14
CA ALA A 8 15.57 17.62 17.54
C ALA A 8 15.76 18.77 18.55
N GLU A 9 15.88 20.03 18.11
CA GLU A 9 15.95 21.18 19.02
C GLU A 9 14.58 21.51 19.66
N GLY A 10 13.48 20.87 19.22
CA GLY A 10 12.15 20.99 19.81
C GLY A 10 11.59 22.42 19.82
N ASP A 11 10.68 22.71 20.75
CA ASP A 11 10.11 24.04 20.95
C ASP A 11 11.10 24.98 21.68
N HIS A 12 10.63 26.18 22.04
CA HIS A 12 11.36 27.17 22.87
C HIS A 12 11.93 26.65 24.20
N ARG A 13 11.47 25.51 24.74
CA ARG A 13 12.02 24.85 25.95
C ARG A 13 13.00 23.73 25.61
N GLY A 14 13.09 23.35 24.34
CA GLY A 14 14.04 22.37 23.86
C GLY A 14 15.49 22.87 23.94
N PRO A 15 16.46 22.00 23.62
CA PRO A 15 17.87 22.32 23.74
C PRO A 15 18.34 23.33 22.68
N THR A 16 19.54 23.87 22.86
CA THR A 16 20.26 24.64 21.83
C THR A 16 21.52 23.86 21.47
N LEU A 17 21.49 23.17 20.34
CA LEU A 17 22.51 22.24 19.86
C LEU A 17 23.16 22.71 18.56
N SER A 18 22.39 23.31 17.65
CA SER A 18 22.83 23.60 16.28
C SER A 18 22.17 24.86 15.69
N LEU A 19 21.10 24.71 14.92
CA LEU A 19 20.54 25.77 14.06
C LEU A 19 20.01 26.94 14.89
N ARG A 20 19.41 26.64 16.05
CA ARG A 20 18.93 27.64 17.01
C ARG A 20 20.04 28.57 17.47
N GLY A 21 21.22 28.02 17.78
CA GLY A 21 22.38 28.78 18.24
C GLY A 21 23.12 29.50 17.11
N LEU A 22 23.01 29.00 15.87
CA LEU A 22 23.64 29.58 14.69
C LEU A 22 22.84 30.76 14.14
N ASP A 23 21.57 30.56 13.80
CA ASP A 23 20.66 31.61 13.32
C ASP A 23 19.19 31.16 13.41
N ASN A 24 18.61 31.27 14.60
CA ASN A 24 17.22 30.84 14.85
C ASN A 24 16.18 31.34 13.81
N PRO A 25 16.04 32.66 13.54
CA PRO A 25 15.08 33.15 12.55
C PRO A 25 15.46 32.83 11.09
N GLY A 26 16.72 32.47 10.85
CA GLY A 26 17.20 32.01 9.55
C GLY A 26 16.79 30.58 9.19
N TYR A 27 16.45 29.74 10.17
CA TYR A 27 16.11 28.33 9.95
C TYR A 27 14.66 27.97 10.29
N TYR A 28 14.09 28.55 11.35
CA TYR A 28 12.81 28.09 11.90
C TYR A 28 11.63 28.99 11.55
N ALA A 29 10.45 28.38 11.46
CA ALA A 29 9.19 29.09 11.34
C ALA A 29 8.79 29.61 12.72
N LEU A 30 8.82 30.93 12.92
CA LEU A 30 8.50 31.58 14.19
C LEU A 30 7.06 32.15 14.17
N ASP A 31 6.40 32.20 15.33
CA ASP A 31 5.08 32.85 15.42
C ASP A 31 5.26 34.35 15.14
N PRO A 32 4.59 34.91 14.10
CA PRO A 32 4.72 36.33 13.77
C PRO A 32 4.23 37.26 14.89
N ARG A 33 3.44 36.76 15.84
CA ARG A 33 2.95 37.52 17.01
C ARG A 33 3.88 37.41 18.22
N ASP A 34 4.67 36.35 18.30
CA ASP A 34 5.66 36.13 19.36
C ASP A 34 6.86 35.37 18.79
N PRO A 35 7.90 36.08 18.30
CA PRO A 35 9.08 35.45 17.72
C PRO A 35 9.90 34.59 18.70
N ALA A 36 9.59 34.59 20.00
CA ALA A 36 10.15 33.63 20.96
C ALA A 36 9.52 32.22 20.83
N ARG A 37 8.45 32.08 20.05
CA ARG A 37 7.71 30.84 19.82
C ARG A 37 7.87 30.36 18.38
N TYR A 38 7.64 29.07 18.20
CA TYR A 38 7.77 28.36 16.94
C TYR A 38 6.38 28.00 16.42
N LEU A 39 6.21 28.10 15.11
CA LEU A 39 5.09 27.45 14.42
C LEU A 39 5.44 25.97 14.30
N ASP A 40 4.48 25.11 14.66
CA ASP A 40 4.66 23.66 14.65
C ASP A 40 3.63 23.00 13.74
N TYR A 41 4.08 22.67 12.53
CA TYR A 41 3.32 21.90 11.55
C TYR A 41 3.69 20.40 11.58
N SER A 42 4.68 20.01 12.38
CA SER A 42 5.19 18.64 12.48
C SER A 42 4.63 17.88 13.69
N GLY A 43 4.27 18.60 14.76
CA GLY A 43 3.91 18.04 16.05
C GLY A 43 5.13 17.75 16.93
N CYS A 44 6.33 18.13 16.48
CA CYS A 44 7.61 17.88 17.16
C CYS A 44 8.19 19.14 17.83
N GLY A 45 7.39 20.20 17.98
CA GLY A 45 7.72 21.43 18.69
C GLY A 45 8.31 22.57 17.83
N ASN A 46 8.78 22.27 16.62
CA ASN A 46 9.23 23.27 15.65
C ASN A 46 8.92 22.86 14.21
N SER A 47 9.15 23.78 13.28
CA SER A 47 9.21 23.48 11.85
C SER A 47 10.33 24.27 11.20
N LEU A 48 11.08 23.63 10.30
CA LEU A 48 12.00 24.36 9.40
C LEU A 48 11.16 25.22 8.45
N ASP A 49 11.58 26.47 8.25
CA ASP A 49 10.85 27.42 7.41
C ASP A 49 11.35 27.33 5.96
N PRO A 50 10.58 26.71 5.04
CA PRO A 50 10.99 26.60 3.63
C PRO A 50 11.06 27.97 2.94
N GLN A 51 10.57 29.05 3.57
CA GLN A 51 10.69 30.41 3.06
C GLN A 51 12.03 31.07 3.37
N ARG A 52 12.86 30.49 4.25
CA ARG A 52 14.19 31.02 4.56
C ARG A 52 15.26 30.47 3.64
N PRO A 53 16.12 31.34 3.05
CA PRO A 53 17.21 30.89 2.18
C PRO A 53 18.17 29.90 2.85
N LEU A 54 18.49 30.09 4.14
CA LEU A 54 19.41 29.20 4.86
C LEU A 54 18.81 27.80 5.05
N ALA A 55 17.52 27.71 5.43
CA ALA A 55 16.82 26.43 5.51
C ALA A 55 16.74 25.73 4.15
N ARG A 56 16.41 26.46 3.07
CA ARG A 56 16.38 25.88 1.72
C ARG A 56 17.74 25.36 1.27
N ALA A 57 18.80 26.15 1.46
CA ALA A 57 20.16 25.76 1.10
C ALA A 57 20.57 24.49 1.85
N LEU A 58 20.30 24.43 3.17
CA LEU A 58 20.57 23.25 3.98
C LEU A 58 19.88 21.99 3.42
N VAL A 59 18.58 22.08 3.09
CA VAL A 59 17.83 20.93 2.54
C VAL A 59 18.38 20.50 1.19
N LEU A 60 18.63 21.44 0.27
CA LEU A 60 19.13 21.13 -1.08
C LEU A 60 20.55 20.56 -1.05
N ASP A 61 21.44 21.13 -0.24
CA ASP A 61 22.81 20.65 -0.10
C ASP A 61 22.85 19.26 0.53
N CYS A 62 21.99 18.98 1.51
CA CYS A 62 21.84 17.65 2.09
C CYS A 62 21.34 16.63 1.05
N LEU A 63 20.29 16.96 0.31
CA LEU A 63 19.77 16.11 -0.77
C LEU A 63 20.84 15.84 -1.84
N ARG A 64 21.58 16.88 -2.26
CA ARG A 64 22.69 16.75 -3.22
C ARG A 64 23.79 15.84 -2.68
N TYR A 65 24.20 16.02 -1.42
CA TYR A 65 25.18 15.17 -0.78
C TYR A 65 24.75 13.70 -0.79
N TRP A 66 23.52 13.40 -0.38
CA TRP A 66 23.02 12.02 -0.38
C TRP A 66 22.89 11.41 -1.78
N ALA A 67 22.47 12.19 -2.77
CA ALA A 67 22.34 11.70 -4.14
C ALA A 67 23.71 11.48 -4.83
N VAL A 68 24.65 12.42 -4.68
CA VAL A 68 25.93 12.39 -5.40
C VAL A 68 27.00 11.61 -4.66
N GLU A 69 27.23 11.93 -3.39
CA GLU A 69 28.31 11.36 -2.60
C GLU A 69 27.92 9.98 -2.05
N MET A 70 26.71 9.89 -1.49
CA MET A 70 26.22 8.64 -0.87
C MET A 70 25.48 7.74 -1.87
N ARG A 71 25.24 8.21 -3.11
CA ARG A 71 24.60 7.47 -4.20
C ARG A 71 23.22 6.91 -3.87
N VAL A 72 22.42 7.68 -3.14
CA VAL A 72 21.01 7.37 -2.88
C VAL A 72 20.16 7.55 -4.14
N ASP A 73 19.33 6.54 -4.49
CA ASP A 73 18.49 6.54 -5.70
C ASP A 73 17.16 7.31 -5.56
N GLY A 74 16.87 7.85 -4.38
CA GLY A 74 15.62 8.56 -4.10
C GLY A 74 15.31 8.70 -2.61
N PHE A 75 14.27 9.49 -2.33
CA PHE A 75 13.92 9.96 -1.00
C PHE A 75 12.42 9.79 -0.75
N ARG A 76 12.07 9.27 0.43
CA ARG A 76 10.72 9.41 1.00
C ARG A 76 10.78 10.52 2.03
N PHE A 77 10.01 11.57 1.81
CA PHE A 77 9.96 12.78 2.65
C PHE A 77 8.85 12.64 3.68
N ASP A 78 9.25 12.63 4.94
CA ASP A 78 8.38 12.69 6.10
C ASP A 78 7.66 14.03 6.18
N LEU A 79 6.36 14.00 6.51
CA LEU A 79 5.45 15.13 6.60
C LEU A 79 5.68 16.19 5.50
N ALA A 80 5.71 15.75 4.24
CA ALA A 80 6.20 16.51 3.11
C ALA A 80 5.52 17.88 2.89
N PRO A 81 4.23 18.11 3.22
CA PRO A 81 3.61 19.43 3.09
C PRO A 81 4.32 20.54 3.86
N ALA A 82 5.04 20.21 4.94
CA ALA A 82 5.84 21.20 5.67
C ALA A 82 6.86 21.91 4.77
N LEU A 83 7.40 21.22 3.75
CA LEU A 83 8.37 21.76 2.79
C LEU A 83 7.76 22.74 1.80
N GLY A 84 6.44 22.75 1.67
CA GLY A 84 5.67 23.68 0.83
C GLY A 84 4.91 24.74 1.65
N ARG A 85 5.15 24.87 2.95
CA ARG A 85 4.45 25.83 3.81
C ARG A 85 4.81 27.28 3.46
N GLY A 86 3.81 28.14 3.52
CA GLY A 86 3.97 29.60 3.44
C GLY A 86 2.81 30.34 4.13
N PRO A 87 2.67 31.65 3.94
CA PRO A 87 1.70 32.48 4.67
C PRO A 87 0.24 32.08 4.45
N ARG A 88 -0.05 31.35 3.36
CA ARG A 88 -1.40 30.87 2.99
C ARG A 88 -1.58 29.36 3.18
N GLY A 89 -0.69 28.71 3.93
CA GLY A 89 -0.65 27.25 4.09
C GLY A 89 0.22 26.57 3.04
N PHE A 90 -0.07 25.30 2.75
CA PHE A 90 0.68 24.51 1.77
C PHE A 90 0.46 25.01 0.33
N ASP A 91 1.56 25.26 -0.36
CA ASP A 91 1.60 25.54 -1.79
C ASP A 91 2.41 24.44 -2.52
N PRO A 92 1.80 23.64 -3.41
CA PRO A 92 2.52 22.61 -4.18
C PRO A 92 3.55 23.20 -5.16
N ARG A 93 3.55 24.53 -5.36
CA ARG A 93 4.54 25.28 -6.14
C ARG A 93 5.44 26.14 -5.25
N GLY A 94 5.49 25.84 -3.94
CA GLY A 94 6.38 26.49 -2.99
C GLY A 94 7.84 26.44 -3.43
N GLU A 95 8.61 27.44 -3.03
CA GLU A 95 9.98 27.68 -3.54
C GLU A 95 10.90 26.47 -3.31
N LEU A 96 10.86 25.85 -2.12
CA LEU A 96 11.68 24.68 -1.81
C LEU A 96 11.29 23.46 -2.65
N LEU A 97 9.99 23.16 -2.79
CA LEU A 97 9.52 22.04 -3.61
C LEU A 97 9.94 22.19 -5.08
N ARG A 98 9.86 23.40 -5.62
CA ARG A 98 10.37 23.71 -6.96
C ARG A 98 11.88 23.52 -7.05
N ALA A 99 12.63 24.05 -6.09
CA ALA A 99 14.08 23.92 -6.09
C ALA A 99 14.52 22.44 -6.00
N ILE A 100 13.82 21.60 -5.23
CA ILE A 100 14.06 20.15 -5.20
C ILE A 100 13.79 19.52 -6.57
N ALA A 101 12.67 19.87 -7.22
CA ALA A 101 12.32 19.32 -8.53
C ALA A 101 13.29 19.76 -9.65
N ASP A 102 13.84 20.97 -9.53
CA ASP A 102 14.74 21.57 -10.52
C ASP A 102 16.23 21.29 -10.24
N GLU A 103 16.57 20.65 -9.10
CA GLU A 103 17.97 20.38 -8.71
C GLU A 103 18.62 19.32 -9.62
N PRO A 104 19.66 19.67 -10.40
CA PRO A 104 20.27 18.75 -11.36
C PRO A 104 20.87 17.50 -10.71
N ALA A 105 21.38 17.60 -9.48
CA ALA A 105 21.91 16.45 -8.75
C ALA A 105 20.86 15.40 -8.41
N LEU A 106 19.57 15.77 -8.40
CA LEU A 106 18.45 14.87 -8.15
C LEU A 106 17.83 14.32 -9.43
N ALA A 107 18.41 14.61 -10.60
CA ALA A 107 17.93 14.07 -11.86
C ALA A 107 17.89 12.53 -11.82
N GLY A 108 16.70 11.96 -12.03
CA GLY A 108 16.46 10.51 -11.98
C GLY A 108 16.24 9.93 -10.58
N CYS A 109 16.43 10.70 -9.51
CA CYS A 109 16.06 10.28 -8.16
C CYS A 109 14.54 10.14 -8.02
N LYS A 110 14.10 9.16 -7.24
CA LYS A 110 12.67 8.98 -6.91
C LYS A 110 12.30 9.93 -5.78
N LEU A 111 11.23 10.71 -5.94
CA LEU A 111 10.70 11.59 -4.90
C LEU A 111 9.36 11.03 -4.43
N ILE A 112 9.27 10.65 -3.15
CA ILE A 112 8.07 10.08 -2.54
C ILE A 112 7.67 10.96 -1.36
N ALA A 113 6.45 11.47 -1.33
CA ALA A 113 5.94 12.26 -0.22
C ALA A 113 5.08 11.40 0.72
N GLU A 114 5.20 11.62 2.02
CA GLU A 114 4.07 11.53 2.94
C GLU A 114 3.22 12.79 2.76
N PRO A 115 2.05 12.73 2.11
CA PRO A 115 1.37 13.92 1.61
C PRO A 115 0.45 14.56 2.66
N TRP A 116 0.83 14.48 3.93
CA TRP A 116 0.15 15.16 5.02
C TRP A 116 1.15 15.69 6.05
N ASP A 117 0.76 16.74 6.78
CA ASP A 117 1.42 17.16 8.02
C ASP A 117 0.34 17.36 9.11
N VAL A 118 0.71 17.71 10.34
CA VAL A 118 -0.27 17.89 11.44
C VAL A 118 -0.84 19.31 11.52
N GLY A 119 -0.33 20.23 10.70
CA GLY A 119 -0.75 21.62 10.68
C GLY A 119 -2.13 21.82 10.03
N PRO A 120 -2.75 23.01 10.20
CA PRO A 120 -4.01 23.35 9.53
C PRO A 120 -3.90 23.19 8.00
N GLY A 121 -4.84 22.48 7.40
CA GLY A 121 -4.80 22.15 5.96
C GLY A 121 -3.65 21.22 5.56
N GLY A 122 -3.17 20.39 6.50
CA GLY A 122 -2.05 19.48 6.30
C GLY A 122 -2.30 18.34 5.32
N TYR A 123 -3.54 17.87 5.16
CA TYR A 123 -3.87 16.76 4.25
C TYR A 123 -3.85 17.19 2.77
N ASN A 124 -2.89 16.68 2.01
CA ASN A 124 -2.58 17.12 0.64
C ASN A 124 -2.37 15.97 -0.36
N LEU A 125 -2.94 14.79 -0.09
CA LEU A 125 -2.90 13.65 -0.99
C LEU A 125 -3.38 14.06 -2.41
N GLY A 126 -2.57 13.74 -3.42
CA GLY A 126 -2.82 14.01 -4.83
C GLY A 126 -2.40 15.42 -5.28
N ARG A 127 -1.97 16.31 -4.37
CA ARG A 127 -1.65 17.70 -4.67
C ARG A 127 -0.19 17.95 -5.06
N PHE A 128 0.72 16.99 -4.85
CA PHE A 128 2.12 17.17 -5.25
C PHE A 128 2.25 17.11 -6.79
N PRO A 129 3.10 17.95 -7.40
CA PRO A 129 3.30 17.93 -8.84
C PRO A 129 4.15 16.72 -9.28
N PRO A 130 4.18 16.36 -10.58
CA PRO A 130 5.27 15.54 -11.10
C PRO A 130 6.64 16.13 -10.73
N PRO A 131 7.67 15.32 -10.41
CA PRO A 131 7.73 13.86 -10.54
C PRO A 131 7.36 13.09 -9.26
N TRP A 132 6.68 13.71 -8.29
CA TRP A 132 6.43 13.11 -6.98
C TRP A 132 5.46 11.93 -7.06
N ALA A 133 5.80 10.85 -6.37
CA ALA A 133 4.87 9.83 -5.91
C ALA A 133 4.46 10.11 -4.46
N GLU A 134 3.36 9.53 -4.01
CA GLU A 134 2.78 9.81 -2.69
C GLU A 134 2.35 8.52 -2.00
N TRP A 135 2.62 8.41 -0.70
CA TRP A 135 1.98 7.40 0.14
C TRP A 135 0.47 7.56 0.08
N ASN A 136 -0.23 6.49 -0.31
CA ASN A 136 -1.67 6.50 -0.48
C ASN A 136 -2.38 5.89 0.76
N ASP A 137 -2.70 6.74 1.74
CA ASP A 137 -3.46 6.33 2.93
C ASP A 137 -4.90 5.92 2.60
N ARG A 138 -5.50 6.47 1.54
CA ARG A 138 -6.82 6.01 1.06
C ARG A 138 -6.77 4.56 0.59
N PHE A 139 -5.68 4.15 -0.09
CA PHE A 139 -5.46 2.74 -0.42
C PHE A 139 -5.40 1.88 0.84
N ARG A 140 -4.55 2.28 1.80
CA ARG A 140 -4.40 1.58 3.08
C ARG A 140 -5.75 1.39 3.77
N ASP A 141 -6.50 2.47 3.94
CA ASP A 141 -7.72 2.48 4.73
C ASP A 141 -8.85 1.72 4.03
N ASP A 142 -9.09 1.95 2.74
CA ASP A 142 -10.18 1.28 2.04
C ASP A 142 -9.94 -0.23 1.89
N VAL A 143 -8.69 -0.65 1.67
CA VAL A 143 -8.32 -2.07 1.63
C VAL A 143 -8.53 -2.71 3.00
N ARG A 144 -8.06 -2.07 4.08
CA ARG A 144 -8.28 -2.55 5.46
C ARG A 144 -9.77 -2.67 5.78
N ARG A 145 -10.55 -1.62 5.51
CA ARG A 145 -12.00 -1.57 5.76
C ARG A 145 -12.77 -2.63 4.97
N PHE A 146 -12.42 -2.85 3.71
CA PHE A 146 -13.04 -3.89 2.88
C PHE A 146 -12.82 -5.29 3.50
N TRP A 147 -11.57 -5.64 3.83
CA TRP A 147 -11.25 -6.96 4.41
C TRP A 147 -11.68 -7.12 5.87
N ARG A 148 -11.84 -6.01 6.61
CA ARG A 148 -12.54 -5.97 7.91
C ARG A 148 -14.00 -6.42 7.76
N GLY A 149 -14.60 -6.20 6.59
CA GLY A 149 -15.99 -6.56 6.28
C GLY A 149 -16.97 -5.39 6.38
N GLU A 150 -16.51 -4.14 6.23
CA GLU A 150 -17.41 -2.99 6.17
C GLU A 150 -18.28 -3.02 4.91
N HIS A 151 -19.58 -2.78 5.07
CA HIS A 151 -20.53 -2.67 3.97
C HIS A 151 -20.24 -1.47 3.06
N GLY A 152 -20.55 -1.60 1.76
CA GLY A 152 -20.42 -0.52 0.79
C GLY A 152 -19.00 -0.17 0.37
N ARG A 153 -18.01 -1.03 0.66
CA ARG A 153 -16.59 -0.78 0.35
C ARG A 153 -16.12 -1.30 -1.01
N ALA A 154 -16.89 -2.12 -1.72
CA ALA A 154 -16.45 -2.70 -2.99
C ALA A 154 -16.09 -1.65 -4.05
N GLY A 155 -16.88 -0.58 -4.17
CA GLY A 155 -16.58 0.51 -5.11
C GLY A 155 -15.26 1.21 -4.80
N ALA A 156 -15.03 1.53 -3.53
CA ALA A 156 -13.77 2.12 -3.08
C ALA A 156 -12.58 1.18 -3.36
N LEU A 157 -12.71 -0.12 -3.04
CA LEU A 157 -11.68 -1.10 -3.36
C LEU A 157 -11.42 -1.19 -4.87
N ALA A 158 -12.44 -1.18 -5.72
CA ALA A 158 -12.26 -1.18 -7.17
C ALA A 158 -11.44 0.02 -7.66
N THR A 159 -11.72 1.22 -7.13
CA THR A 159 -10.93 2.43 -7.41
C THR A 159 -9.47 2.27 -6.95
N ARG A 160 -9.25 1.71 -5.75
CA ARG A 160 -7.89 1.44 -5.23
C ARG A 160 -7.13 0.43 -6.09
N LEU A 161 -7.79 -0.64 -6.53
CA LEU A 161 -7.21 -1.66 -7.43
C LEU A 161 -6.81 -1.07 -8.79
N CYS A 162 -7.49 -0.02 -9.25
CA CYS A 162 -7.19 0.70 -10.49
C CYS A 162 -6.12 1.80 -10.37
N GLY A 163 -5.44 1.90 -9.22
CA GLY A 163 -4.35 2.87 -9.04
C GLY A 163 -4.80 4.23 -8.54
N SER A 164 -6.02 4.32 -7.99
CA SER A 164 -6.59 5.54 -7.38
C SER A 164 -6.62 6.73 -8.34
N ASP A 165 -7.25 6.52 -9.50
CA ASP A 165 -7.44 7.55 -10.52
C ASP A 165 -8.18 8.78 -9.99
N ASP A 166 -9.14 8.61 -9.08
CA ASP A 166 -9.83 9.67 -8.35
C ASP A 166 -8.90 10.63 -7.57
N VAL A 167 -7.70 10.16 -7.20
CA VAL A 167 -6.69 10.94 -6.50
C VAL A 167 -5.68 11.55 -7.46
N PHE A 168 -5.12 10.75 -8.37
CA PHE A 168 -3.91 11.13 -9.11
C PHE A 168 -4.17 11.64 -10.53
N SER A 169 -5.28 11.26 -11.17
CA SER A 169 -5.52 11.60 -12.59
C SER A 169 -5.58 13.11 -12.86
N GLY A 170 -6.21 13.88 -11.95
CA GLY A 170 -6.34 15.33 -12.08
C GLY A 170 -5.02 16.11 -12.00
N SER A 171 -3.95 15.48 -11.49
CA SER A 171 -2.61 16.09 -11.37
C SER A 171 -1.72 15.85 -12.60
N GLY A 172 -2.23 15.19 -13.65
CA GLY A 172 -1.45 14.80 -14.84
C GLY A 172 -0.48 13.65 -14.61
N ARG A 173 -0.58 12.97 -13.45
CA ARG A 173 0.22 11.79 -13.09
C ARG A 173 -0.55 10.50 -13.37
N GLY A 174 0.18 9.42 -13.63
CA GLY A 174 -0.38 8.06 -13.81
C GLY A 174 -0.45 7.26 -12.51
N PRO A 175 -0.85 5.97 -12.58
CA PRO A 175 -0.93 5.07 -11.42
C PRO A 175 0.35 4.97 -10.59
N LEU A 176 1.52 5.18 -11.21
CA LEU A 176 2.82 5.10 -10.55
C LEU A 176 3.05 6.19 -9.50
N ALA A 177 2.23 7.25 -9.48
CA ALA A 177 2.24 8.22 -8.39
C ALA A 177 1.66 7.67 -7.08
N SER A 178 0.88 6.59 -7.14
CA SER A 178 0.31 5.93 -5.96
C SER A 178 1.29 4.92 -5.38
N VAL A 179 1.87 5.23 -4.21
CA VAL A 179 2.56 4.26 -3.38
C VAL A 179 1.52 3.58 -2.48
N ASN A 180 1.07 2.41 -2.91
CA ASN A 180 0.07 1.60 -2.22
C ASN A 180 0.73 0.85 -1.08
N TYR A 181 0.09 0.82 0.08
CA TYR A 181 0.56 0.04 1.23
C TYR A 181 -0.63 -0.36 2.10
N VAL A 182 -0.52 -1.50 2.78
CA VAL A 182 -1.51 -1.92 3.79
C VAL A 182 -0.99 -1.64 5.19
N THR A 183 0.32 -1.62 5.38
CA THR A 183 1.04 -1.51 6.65
C THR A 183 2.33 -0.73 6.41
N ALA A 184 2.81 -0.04 7.44
CA ALA A 184 4.03 0.75 7.40
C ALA A 184 4.76 0.61 8.75
N HIS A 185 5.68 1.53 9.05
CA HIS A 185 6.21 1.66 10.41
C HIS A 185 5.17 2.30 11.35
N ASP A 186 4.32 3.19 10.83
CA ASP A 186 3.18 3.74 11.56
C ASP A 186 2.01 2.76 11.60
N GLY A 187 1.46 2.53 12.79
CA GLY A 187 0.32 1.66 13.01
C GLY A 187 0.72 0.20 13.19
N PHE A 188 -0.25 -0.70 13.00
CA PHE A 188 -0.04 -2.13 13.15
C PHE A 188 0.84 -2.74 12.05
N THR A 189 1.59 -3.78 12.43
CA THR A 189 2.10 -4.82 11.51
C THR A 189 0.95 -5.58 10.83
N LEU A 190 1.24 -6.36 9.80
CA LEU A 190 0.21 -7.12 9.11
C LEU A 190 -0.40 -8.22 9.98
N VAL A 191 0.39 -8.82 10.89
CA VAL A 191 -0.12 -9.80 11.87
C VAL A 191 -0.99 -9.11 12.90
N ASP A 192 -0.59 -7.95 13.40
CA ASP A 192 -1.34 -7.25 14.43
C ASP A 192 -2.65 -6.66 13.89
N LEU A 193 -2.65 -6.23 12.62
CA LEU A 193 -3.82 -5.73 11.91
C LEU A 193 -4.98 -6.74 11.89
N VAL A 194 -4.66 -8.05 11.91
CA VAL A 194 -5.66 -9.13 11.96
C VAL A 194 -5.79 -9.77 13.35
N SER A 195 -5.06 -9.27 14.35
CA SER A 195 -5.01 -9.89 15.69
C SER A 195 -5.47 -8.97 16.81
N TYR A 196 -5.52 -7.65 16.59
CA TYR A 196 -5.90 -6.67 17.60
C TYR A 196 -6.99 -5.72 17.09
N ALA A 197 -7.96 -5.42 17.94
CA ALA A 197 -9.01 -4.45 17.68
C ALA A 197 -8.65 -3.08 18.26
N ARG A 198 -7.73 -3.02 19.23
CA ARG A 198 -7.27 -1.81 19.90
C ARG A 198 -5.76 -1.80 20.00
N LYS A 199 -5.19 -0.60 20.11
CA LYS A 199 -3.75 -0.43 20.37
C LYS A 199 -3.41 -0.77 21.82
N HIS A 200 -2.22 -1.31 22.01
CA HIS A 200 -1.60 -1.69 23.28
C HIS A 200 -0.21 -1.03 23.35
N ASN A 201 -0.21 0.30 23.51
CA ASN A 201 1.00 1.12 23.55
C ASN A 201 1.46 1.42 24.98
N GLU A 202 0.98 0.68 25.98
CA GLU A 202 1.26 0.94 27.40
C GLU A 202 2.76 1.01 27.70
N GLU A 203 3.56 0.18 27.03
CA GLU A 203 5.02 0.14 27.18
C GLU A 203 5.73 1.39 26.67
N ASN A 204 5.04 2.27 25.92
CA ASN A 204 5.59 3.56 25.49
C ASN A 204 5.68 4.57 26.65
N GLY A 205 5.00 4.32 27.77
CA GLY A 205 5.03 5.17 28.96
C GLY A 205 4.06 6.38 28.91
N GLU A 206 3.17 6.43 27.91
CA GLU A 206 2.21 7.53 27.72
C GLU A 206 0.77 7.13 28.07
N GLU A 207 0.59 6.09 28.89
CA GLU A 207 -0.72 5.55 29.29
C GLU A 207 -1.61 5.21 28.08
N ASN A 208 -1.00 4.66 27.02
CA ASN A 208 -1.66 4.28 25.75
C ASN A 208 -2.36 5.48 25.04
N ARG A 209 -1.98 6.72 25.35
CA ARG A 209 -2.52 7.92 24.68
C ARG A 209 -1.94 8.14 23.29
N ASP A 210 -0.70 7.77 23.08
CA ASP A 210 0.06 7.93 21.84
C ASP A 210 -0.34 6.92 20.77
N GLY A 211 -0.09 7.23 19.49
CA GLY A 211 -0.45 6.36 18.37
C GLY A 211 -1.90 6.54 17.90
N HIS A 212 -2.14 6.21 16.63
CA HIS A 212 -3.40 6.48 15.95
C HIS A 212 -4.56 5.65 16.54
N GLY A 213 -5.73 6.29 16.71
CA GLY A 213 -6.88 5.67 17.39
C GLY A 213 -7.59 4.60 16.54
N GLU A 214 -7.92 4.91 15.28
CA GLU A 214 -8.70 4.02 14.42
C GLU A 214 -7.79 3.28 13.42
N ASN A 215 -7.61 1.98 13.61
CA ASN A 215 -6.64 1.20 12.83
C ASN A 215 -7.25 0.47 11.62
N PHE A 216 -8.58 0.44 11.51
CA PHE A 216 -9.32 -0.41 10.56
C PHE A 216 -8.95 -1.91 10.65
N SER A 217 -8.53 -2.33 11.85
CA SER A 217 -8.12 -3.70 12.16
C SER A 217 -9.32 -4.58 12.56
N HIS A 218 -9.11 -5.90 12.58
CA HIS A 218 -10.10 -6.86 13.07
C HIS A 218 -9.40 -8.04 13.73
N ASN A 219 -9.68 -8.28 15.01
CA ASN A 219 -9.03 -9.34 15.79
C ASN A 219 -9.61 -10.75 15.59
N HIS A 220 -10.68 -10.86 14.78
CA HIS A 220 -11.40 -12.10 14.50
C HIS A 220 -12.08 -12.77 15.73
N GLY A 221 -12.31 -12.00 16.80
CA GLY A 221 -13.08 -12.41 17.98
C GLY A 221 -12.28 -12.51 19.28
N VAL A 222 -10.95 -12.66 19.19
CA VAL A 222 -10.04 -12.71 20.35
C VAL A 222 -8.97 -11.64 20.18
N GLU A 223 -8.69 -10.87 21.23
CA GLU A 223 -7.61 -9.86 21.21
C GLU A 223 -6.25 -10.54 21.43
N GLY A 224 -5.31 -10.34 20.51
CA GLY A 224 -3.96 -10.89 20.61
C GLY A 224 -3.84 -12.39 20.28
N PRO A 225 -2.81 -13.08 20.80
CA PRO A 225 -2.55 -14.50 20.52
C PRO A 225 -3.70 -15.43 20.93
N THR A 226 -3.90 -16.51 20.18
CA THR A 226 -4.93 -17.52 20.46
C THR A 226 -4.58 -18.86 19.79
N ASP A 227 -5.01 -19.96 20.42
CA ASP A 227 -4.89 -21.32 19.90
C ASP A 227 -6.20 -21.82 19.24
N ASP A 228 -7.24 -20.98 19.16
CA ASP A 228 -8.49 -21.33 18.47
C ASP A 228 -8.24 -21.50 16.96
N PRO A 229 -8.35 -22.73 16.43
CA PRO A 229 -8.00 -23.02 15.03
C PRO A 229 -8.90 -22.28 14.03
N ALA A 230 -10.15 -21.99 14.39
CA ALA A 230 -11.07 -21.25 13.52
C ALA A 230 -10.65 -19.78 13.39
N ILE A 231 -10.20 -19.17 14.50
CA ILE A 231 -9.71 -17.79 14.51
C ILE A 231 -8.37 -17.70 13.79
N THR A 232 -7.40 -18.58 14.10
CA THR A 232 -6.08 -18.56 13.46
C THR A 232 -6.19 -18.73 11.94
N GLU A 233 -7.06 -19.62 11.46
CA GLU A 233 -7.31 -19.81 10.03
C GLU A 233 -7.97 -18.58 9.39
N ALA A 234 -8.96 -17.98 10.06
CA ALA A 234 -9.59 -16.76 9.56
C ALA A 234 -8.59 -15.59 9.45
N ARG A 235 -7.71 -15.41 10.43
CA ARG A 235 -6.62 -14.42 10.41
C ARG A 235 -5.65 -14.71 9.27
N ALA A 236 -5.26 -15.97 9.09
CA ALA A 236 -4.33 -16.37 8.04
C ALA A 236 -4.90 -16.09 6.63
N ARG A 237 -6.20 -16.31 6.41
CA ARG A 237 -6.89 -15.96 5.16
C ARG A 237 -6.93 -14.47 4.91
N THR A 238 -7.37 -13.67 5.90
CA THR A 238 -7.42 -12.20 5.79
C THR A 238 -6.03 -11.62 5.51
N ARG A 239 -5.00 -12.09 6.22
CA ARG A 239 -3.60 -11.68 6.01
C ARG A 239 -3.13 -11.95 4.58
N ARG A 240 -3.39 -13.14 4.04
CA ARG A 240 -3.07 -13.48 2.65
C ARG A 240 -3.86 -12.65 1.64
N ALA A 241 -5.13 -12.38 1.93
CA ALA A 241 -6.00 -11.56 1.08
C ALA A 241 -5.57 -10.09 1.02
N LEU A 242 -5.16 -9.50 2.15
CA LEU A 242 -4.57 -8.17 2.24
C LEU A 242 -3.26 -8.09 1.43
N TRP A 243 -2.35 -9.04 1.64
CA TRP A 243 -1.08 -9.13 0.92
C TRP A 243 -1.29 -9.27 -0.60
N ALA A 244 -2.22 -10.13 -1.01
CA ALA A 244 -2.55 -10.33 -2.41
C ALA A 244 -3.19 -9.08 -3.03
N THR A 245 -4.10 -8.40 -2.32
CA THR A 245 -4.73 -7.16 -2.78
C THR A 245 -3.69 -6.08 -3.07
N LEU A 246 -2.70 -5.92 -2.17
CA LEU A 246 -1.58 -5.00 -2.36
C LEU A 246 -0.79 -5.30 -3.65
N LEU A 247 -0.44 -6.58 -3.86
CA LEU A 247 0.40 -6.98 -5.00
C LEU A 247 -0.37 -7.15 -6.32
N LEU A 248 -1.69 -7.14 -6.31
CA LEU A 248 -2.54 -7.23 -7.50
C LEU A 248 -3.10 -5.86 -7.95
N ALA A 249 -2.99 -4.82 -7.12
CA ALA A 249 -3.41 -3.47 -7.48
C ALA A 249 -2.46 -2.78 -8.48
N GLN A 250 -2.98 -1.88 -9.31
CA GLN A 250 -2.16 -0.93 -10.07
C GLN A 250 -1.49 0.09 -9.13
N GLY A 251 -0.31 0.56 -9.51
CA GLY A 251 0.52 1.47 -8.70
C GLY A 251 1.79 0.80 -8.17
N VAL A 252 2.46 1.43 -7.21
CA VAL A 252 3.71 0.95 -6.62
C VAL A 252 3.42 0.33 -5.26
N PRO A 253 3.50 -1.00 -5.07
CA PRO A 253 3.29 -1.60 -3.76
C PRO A 253 4.53 -1.38 -2.87
N MET A 254 4.29 -0.94 -1.64
CA MET A 254 5.27 -0.87 -0.57
C MET A 254 4.94 -1.95 0.47
N ILE A 255 5.95 -2.74 0.83
CA ILE A 255 5.88 -3.81 1.85
C ILE A 255 6.61 -3.31 3.09
N SER A 256 6.00 -3.45 4.28
CA SER A 256 6.68 -3.22 5.55
C SER A 256 7.53 -4.43 5.89
N ALA A 257 8.81 -4.20 6.20
CA ALA A 257 9.76 -5.27 6.45
C ALA A 257 9.31 -6.13 7.65
N GLY A 258 9.35 -7.45 7.48
CA GLY A 258 8.95 -8.41 8.49
C GLY A 258 7.49 -8.85 8.40
N ASP A 259 6.62 -8.16 7.65
CA ASP A 259 5.26 -8.65 7.42
C ASP A 259 5.25 -10.01 6.70
N GLU A 260 6.20 -10.23 5.79
CA GLU A 260 6.47 -11.51 5.13
C GLU A 260 6.96 -12.59 6.10
N LEU A 261 7.55 -12.17 7.22
CA LEU A 261 8.04 -13.04 8.29
C LEU A 261 7.00 -13.23 9.40
N GLY A 262 5.85 -12.55 9.35
CA GLY A 262 4.89 -12.56 10.45
C GLY A 262 5.32 -11.74 11.67
N ARG A 263 6.05 -10.64 11.47
CA ARG A 263 6.42 -9.68 12.51
C ARG A 263 5.17 -9.23 13.28
N THR A 264 5.30 -9.16 14.60
CA THR A 264 4.32 -8.63 15.53
C THR A 264 5.01 -7.63 16.44
N GLN A 265 4.28 -6.60 16.83
CA GLN A 265 4.62 -5.64 17.87
C GLN A 265 3.64 -5.78 19.04
N HIS A 266 3.04 -6.98 19.20
CA HIS A 266 2.13 -7.32 20.29
C HIS A 266 0.97 -6.34 20.50
N GLY A 267 0.46 -5.76 19.41
CA GLY A 267 -0.62 -4.78 19.47
C GLY A 267 -0.14 -3.35 19.77
N ASN A 268 1.16 -3.10 19.90
CA ASN A 268 1.70 -1.75 19.86
C ASN A 268 1.65 -1.23 18.42
N ASN A 269 0.95 -0.12 18.20
CA ASN A 269 0.79 0.50 16.88
C ASN A 269 1.65 1.77 16.70
N ASN A 270 2.55 2.03 17.64
CA ASN A 270 3.41 3.20 17.66
C ASN A 270 4.73 2.91 18.39
N ALA A 271 5.45 1.87 17.97
CA ALA A 271 6.65 1.41 18.67
C ALA A 271 7.89 2.29 18.40
N TYR A 272 7.73 3.61 18.27
CA TYR A 272 8.78 4.55 17.85
C TYR A 272 9.95 4.64 18.84
N CYS A 273 9.69 4.43 20.13
CA CYS A 273 10.66 4.51 21.22
C CYS A 273 11.23 3.14 21.65
N HIS A 274 10.99 2.09 20.86
CA HIS A 274 11.39 0.72 21.19
C HIS A 274 12.58 0.24 20.37
N ASP A 275 13.78 0.39 20.92
CA ASP A 275 14.93 -0.41 20.51
C ASP A 275 15.01 -1.67 21.38
N SER A 276 14.11 -2.62 21.11
CA SER A 276 13.91 -3.83 21.89
C SER A 276 13.38 -4.97 21.00
N PRO A 277 13.26 -6.21 21.50
CA PRO A 277 12.63 -7.30 20.76
C PRO A 277 11.23 -6.99 20.20
N LEU A 278 10.53 -6.00 20.77
CA LEU A 278 9.27 -5.49 20.23
C LEU A 278 9.43 -4.89 18.82
N GLY A 279 10.54 -4.19 18.57
CA GLY A 279 10.85 -3.56 17.29
C GLY A 279 11.66 -4.43 16.33
N TRP A 280 12.44 -5.39 16.86
CA TRP A 280 13.37 -6.20 16.08
C TRP A 280 12.68 -7.19 15.13
N LEU A 281 13.38 -7.58 14.06
CA LEU A 281 12.93 -8.65 13.17
C LEU A 281 13.33 -10.01 13.75
N ASP A 282 12.34 -10.84 14.07
CA ASP A 282 12.56 -12.24 14.43
C ASP A 282 12.70 -13.12 13.18
N TRP A 283 13.89 -13.68 12.99
CA TRP A 283 14.24 -14.55 11.87
C TRP A 283 13.94 -16.03 12.11
N ALA A 284 13.58 -16.43 13.33
CA ALA A 284 13.21 -17.80 13.63
C ALA A 284 11.81 -18.08 13.10
N LEU A 285 11.71 -18.79 11.97
CA LEU A 285 10.43 -19.10 11.36
C LEU A 285 9.94 -20.48 11.80
N ASP A 286 8.72 -20.52 12.35
CA ASP A 286 7.95 -21.76 12.41
C ASP A 286 7.39 -22.13 11.01
N ASP A 287 6.80 -23.32 10.90
CA ASP A 287 6.26 -23.81 9.63
C ASP A 287 5.17 -22.91 9.05
N ALA A 288 4.36 -22.24 9.88
CA ALA A 288 3.28 -21.37 9.40
C ALA A 288 3.84 -20.05 8.81
N ARG A 289 4.83 -19.47 9.48
CA ARG A 289 5.57 -18.29 9.03
C ARG A 289 6.36 -18.60 7.75
N ALA A 290 7.01 -19.76 7.68
CA ALA A 290 7.71 -20.22 6.49
C ALA A 290 6.78 -20.38 5.28
N ARG A 291 5.61 -21.02 5.45
CA ARG A 291 4.59 -21.14 4.39
C ARG A 291 4.09 -19.78 3.90
N PHE A 292 3.87 -18.82 4.80
CA PHE A 292 3.47 -17.48 4.37
C PHE A 292 4.57 -16.75 3.62
N LEU A 293 5.84 -16.89 4.04
CA LEU A 293 6.97 -16.31 3.31
C LEU A 293 7.07 -16.85 1.88
N GLU A 294 6.83 -18.15 1.67
CA GLU A 294 6.76 -18.75 0.34
C GLU A 294 5.61 -18.19 -0.50
N PHE A 295 4.41 -18.09 0.09
CA PHE A 295 3.26 -17.45 -0.54
C PHE A 295 3.56 -15.99 -0.93
N ALA A 296 4.17 -15.22 -0.03
CA ALA A 296 4.53 -13.83 -0.24
C ALA A 296 5.52 -13.67 -1.40
N ARG A 297 6.57 -14.51 -1.43
CA ARG A 297 7.55 -14.58 -2.52
C ARG A 297 6.88 -14.92 -3.85
N GLY A 298 5.98 -15.90 -3.86
CA GLY A 298 5.23 -16.31 -5.04
C GLY A 298 4.42 -15.16 -5.64
N LEU A 299 3.72 -14.37 -4.83
CA LEU A 299 2.95 -13.24 -5.33
C LEU A 299 3.82 -12.10 -5.87
N VAL A 300 4.98 -11.84 -5.26
CA VAL A 300 5.95 -10.88 -5.81
C VAL A 300 6.46 -11.35 -7.18
N ALA A 301 6.76 -12.64 -7.32
CA ALA A 301 7.16 -13.24 -8.59
C ALA A 301 6.04 -13.13 -9.65
N LEU A 302 4.79 -13.43 -9.29
CA LEU A 302 3.63 -13.27 -10.15
C LEU A 302 3.47 -11.83 -10.65
N ARG A 303 3.57 -10.83 -9.76
CA ARG A 303 3.50 -9.40 -10.15
C ARG A 303 4.60 -9.02 -11.14
N ARG A 304 5.81 -9.55 -10.95
CA ARG A 304 6.94 -9.33 -11.88
C ARG A 304 6.68 -9.96 -13.25
N GLU A 305 6.15 -11.19 -13.27
CA GLU A 305 5.81 -11.94 -14.48
C GLU A 305 4.73 -11.26 -15.33
N HIS A 306 3.79 -10.53 -14.70
CA HIS A 306 2.60 -10.00 -15.38
C HIS A 306 2.60 -8.46 -15.54
N PRO A 307 2.94 -7.93 -16.73
CA PRO A 307 2.91 -6.48 -17.02
C PRO A 307 1.55 -5.83 -16.79
N ALA A 308 0.45 -6.58 -16.94
CA ALA A 308 -0.91 -6.09 -16.70
C ALA A 308 -1.13 -5.57 -15.27
N LEU A 309 -0.30 -5.97 -14.30
CA LEU A 309 -0.34 -5.50 -12.90
C LEU A 309 0.58 -4.29 -12.65
N ARG A 310 1.38 -3.87 -13.64
CA ARG A 310 2.45 -2.86 -13.51
C ARG A 310 2.29 -1.76 -14.57
N ARG A 311 1.05 -1.36 -14.87
CA ARG A 311 0.77 -0.39 -15.94
C ARG A 311 1.25 1.01 -15.55
N ALA A 312 1.71 1.75 -16.55
CA ALA A 312 2.07 3.17 -16.43
C ALA A 312 0.89 4.12 -16.72
N SER A 313 -0.22 3.59 -17.25
CA SER A 313 -1.46 4.31 -17.55
C SER A 313 -2.64 3.71 -16.79
N PHE A 314 -3.63 4.55 -16.46
CA PHE A 314 -4.85 4.09 -15.82
C PHE A 314 -5.61 3.10 -16.71
N LEU A 315 -6.35 2.22 -16.05
CA LEU A 315 -7.34 1.37 -16.71
C LEU A 315 -8.53 2.24 -17.09
N THR A 316 -9.07 2.05 -18.29
CA THR A 316 -10.14 2.91 -18.84
C THR A 316 -11.50 2.23 -18.82
N GLY A 317 -11.53 0.90 -18.76
CA GLY A 317 -12.72 0.09 -19.02
C GLY A 317 -13.20 0.18 -20.48
N ALA A 318 -12.48 0.91 -21.34
CA ALA A 318 -12.82 1.09 -22.74
C ALA A 318 -12.20 -0.04 -23.58
N PRO A 319 -12.89 -0.47 -24.66
CA PRO A 319 -12.32 -1.41 -25.61
C PRO A 319 -11.01 -0.88 -26.18
N GLY A 320 -9.93 -1.66 -26.04
CA GLY A 320 -8.67 -1.37 -26.71
C GLY A 320 -8.72 -1.65 -28.21
N ARG A 321 -7.55 -1.67 -28.86
CA ARG A 321 -7.42 -1.95 -30.31
C ARG A 321 -8.04 -3.28 -30.77
N ARG A 322 -8.24 -4.23 -29.85
CA ARG A 322 -8.82 -5.56 -30.12
C ARG A 322 -10.30 -5.67 -29.75
N GLY A 323 -10.96 -4.56 -29.39
CA GLY A 323 -12.38 -4.57 -28.99
C GLY A 323 -12.65 -5.14 -27.59
N VAL A 324 -11.61 -5.52 -26.83
CA VAL A 324 -11.72 -6.01 -25.46
C VAL A 324 -11.38 -4.89 -24.48
N PRO A 325 -12.21 -4.62 -23.45
CA PRO A 325 -11.89 -3.69 -22.38
C PRO A 325 -10.59 -4.05 -21.66
N ASP A 326 -9.81 -3.05 -21.26
CA ASP A 326 -8.59 -3.29 -20.47
C ASP A 326 -8.86 -3.79 -19.04
N VAL A 327 -10.05 -3.47 -18.51
CA VAL A 327 -10.62 -4.07 -17.29
C VAL A 327 -12.12 -4.32 -17.45
N ALA A 328 -12.62 -5.42 -16.91
CA ALA A 328 -14.05 -5.71 -16.81
C ALA A 328 -14.41 -6.21 -15.41
N TRP A 329 -15.47 -5.66 -14.81
CA TRP A 329 -15.94 -5.98 -13.46
C TRP A 329 -17.15 -6.89 -13.50
N LEU A 330 -17.14 -7.93 -12.68
CA LEU A 330 -18.09 -9.04 -12.74
C LEU A 330 -18.78 -9.26 -11.40
N ARG A 331 -20.09 -9.47 -11.46
CA ARG A 331 -20.87 -10.02 -10.35
C ARG A 331 -20.56 -11.52 -10.21
N PRO A 332 -20.86 -12.13 -9.04
CA PRO A 332 -20.74 -13.58 -8.87
C PRO A 332 -21.52 -14.42 -9.89
N ASP A 333 -22.60 -13.91 -10.45
CA ASP A 333 -23.37 -14.62 -11.47
C ASP A 333 -22.84 -14.48 -12.91
N GLY A 334 -21.71 -13.78 -13.09
CA GLY A 334 -20.99 -13.63 -14.36
C GLY A 334 -21.43 -12.43 -15.20
N HIS A 335 -22.45 -11.69 -14.79
CA HIS A 335 -22.84 -10.45 -15.45
C HIS A 335 -21.93 -9.28 -15.04
N ALA A 336 -21.87 -8.24 -15.87
CA ALA A 336 -21.09 -7.04 -15.58
C ALA A 336 -21.67 -6.29 -14.37
N MET A 337 -20.80 -5.80 -13.48
CA MET A 337 -21.17 -4.92 -12.37
C MET A 337 -21.84 -3.64 -12.89
N GLN A 338 -23.01 -3.31 -12.35
CA GLN A 338 -23.74 -2.07 -12.60
C GLN A 338 -23.49 -1.06 -11.46
N PRO A 339 -23.73 0.25 -11.66
CA PRO A 339 -23.52 1.26 -10.63
C PRO A 339 -24.19 0.95 -9.28
N GLY A 340 -25.39 0.39 -9.29
CA GLY A 340 -26.13 0.02 -8.07
C GLY A 340 -25.58 -1.20 -7.32
N ASP A 341 -24.83 -2.08 -7.99
CA ASP A 341 -24.31 -3.31 -7.39
C ASP A 341 -23.20 -3.02 -6.36
N TRP A 342 -22.43 -1.95 -6.56
CA TRP A 342 -21.27 -1.61 -5.74
C TRP A 342 -21.57 -1.30 -4.28
N ALA A 343 -22.76 -0.76 -4.00
CA ALA A 343 -23.15 -0.36 -2.64
C ALA A 343 -23.41 -1.56 -1.72
N GLY A 344 -23.80 -2.72 -2.29
CA GLY A 344 -24.12 -3.93 -1.53
C GLY A 344 -23.09 -5.04 -1.65
N ALA A 345 -22.13 -4.93 -2.58
CA ALA A 345 -21.19 -6.00 -2.86
C ALA A 345 -20.13 -6.17 -1.76
N ASP A 346 -19.98 -7.41 -1.31
CA ASP A 346 -18.86 -7.93 -0.49
C ASP A 346 -17.99 -8.94 -1.28
N CYS A 347 -18.39 -9.24 -2.51
CA CYS A 347 -17.71 -10.12 -3.44
C CYS A 347 -17.91 -9.65 -4.88
N PHE A 348 -16.85 -9.72 -5.68
CA PHE A 348 -16.87 -9.36 -7.10
C PHE A 348 -15.65 -9.97 -7.80
N GLY A 349 -15.72 -10.10 -9.11
CA GLY A 349 -14.59 -10.47 -9.96
C GLY A 349 -14.11 -9.28 -10.80
N TYR A 350 -12.86 -9.31 -11.22
CA TYR A 350 -12.40 -8.42 -12.29
C TYR A 350 -11.41 -9.12 -13.21
N ALA A 351 -11.58 -8.90 -14.51
CA ALA A 351 -10.70 -9.39 -15.55
C ALA A 351 -9.80 -8.25 -16.02
N LEU A 352 -8.48 -8.48 -16.01
CA LEU A 352 -7.50 -7.59 -16.63
C LEU A 352 -7.10 -8.16 -17.98
N ALA A 353 -7.30 -7.37 -19.03
CA ALA A 353 -6.75 -7.71 -20.32
C ALA A 353 -5.22 -7.59 -20.27
N ALA A 354 -4.57 -8.43 -21.06
CA ALA A 354 -3.15 -8.36 -21.25
C ALA A 354 -2.77 -7.71 -22.59
N GLU A 355 -1.68 -6.95 -22.58
CA GLU A 355 -0.98 -6.57 -23.80
C GLU A 355 -0.06 -7.74 -24.20
N GLU A 356 -0.09 -8.14 -25.48
CA GLU A 356 0.72 -9.24 -26.00
C GLU A 356 2.20 -9.10 -25.61
N PRO A 357 2.89 -10.19 -25.22
CA PRO A 357 2.44 -11.59 -25.19
C PRO A 357 1.79 -12.02 -23.85
N ALA A 358 1.41 -11.07 -22.97
CA ALA A 358 0.85 -11.42 -21.67
C ALA A 358 -0.57 -12.04 -21.81
N ARG A 359 -0.96 -12.84 -20.82
CA ARG A 359 -2.27 -13.53 -20.75
C ARG A 359 -3.22 -12.83 -19.81
N ALA A 360 -4.52 -12.90 -20.09
CA ALA A 360 -5.53 -12.28 -19.25
C ALA A 360 -5.53 -12.88 -17.84
N LEU A 361 -5.74 -12.02 -16.83
CA LEU A 361 -5.92 -12.42 -15.44
C LEU A 361 -7.37 -12.21 -15.04
N LEU A 362 -7.96 -13.19 -14.36
CA LEU A 362 -9.24 -13.06 -13.69
C LEU A 362 -9.04 -13.18 -12.20
N ILE A 363 -9.39 -12.14 -11.46
CA ILE A 363 -9.27 -12.09 -10.01
C ILE A 363 -10.67 -12.14 -9.42
N LEU A 364 -10.93 -13.07 -8.50
CA LEU A 364 -12.21 -13.25 -7.84
C LEU A 364 -12.04 -12.96 -6.35
N ILE A 365 -12.77 -11.99 -5.82
CA ILE A 365 -12.63 -11.50 -4.45
C ILE A 365 -13.89 -11.83 -3.65
N ASN A 366 -13.71 -12.37 -2.45
CA ASN A 366 -14.78 -12.64 -1.49
C ASN A 366 -14.38 -12.20 -0.08
N ALA A 367 -14.85 -11.03 0.36
CA ALA A 367 -14.67 -10.58 1.74
C ALA A 367 -15.71 -11.13 2.71
N SER A 368 -16.75 -11.81 2.21
CA SER A 368 -17.81 -12.35 3.06
C SER A 368 -17.30 -13.48 3.97
N THR A 369 -18.06 -13.77 5.02
CA THR A 369 -17.80 -14.88 5.94
C THR A 369 -18.27 -16.23 5.41
N ARG A 370 -18.80 -16.29 4.18
CA ARG A 370 -19.31 -17.52 3.55
C ARG A 370 -18.60 -17.77 2.22
N GLY A 371 -18.63 -19.01 1.76
CA GLY A 371 -18.16 -19.34 0.40
C GLY A 371 -19.12 -18.77 -0.65
N VAL A 372 -18.58 -18.33 -1.79
CA VAL A 372 -19.35 -17.79 -2.92
C VAL A 372 -19.01 -18.55 -4.20
N LEU A 373 -20.02 -18.84 -5.00
CA LEU A 373 -19.87 -19.46 -6.32
C LEU A 373 -19.87 -18.38 -7.42
N PHE A 374 -18.81 -18.36 -8.21
CA PHE A 374 -18.65 -17.45 -9.35
C PHE A 374 -18.89 -18.16 -10.67
N ARG A 375 -19.79 -17.63 -11.50
CA ARG A 375 -19.80 -17.93 -12.94
C ARG A 375 -18.74 -17.07 -13.59
N VAL A 376 -17.71 -17.70 -14.16
CA VAL A 376 -16.62 -16.99 -14.83
C VAL A 376 -16.84 -16.94 -16.35
N PRO A 377 -16.31 -15.94 -17.06
CA PRO A 377 -16.37 -15.87 -18.51
C PRO A 377 -15.69 -17.08 -19.17
N ALA A 378 -16.08 -17.41 -20.40
CA ALA A 378 -15.37 -18.41 -21.18
C ALA A 378 -13.93 -17.93 -21.45
N PRO A 379 -12.90 -18.74 -21.13
CA PRO A 379 -11.52 -18.42 -21.46
C PRO A 379 -11.30 -18.53 -22.98
N SER A 380 -10.25 -17.90 -23.49
CA SER A 380 -9.80 -18.15 -24.87
C SER A 380 -9.18 -19.55 -25.00
N HIS A 381 -8.62 -20.06 -23.91
CA HIS A 381 -8.07 -21.40 -23.79
C HIS A 381 -8.66 -22.10 -22.56
N ALA A 382 -7.96 -22.08 -21.43
CA ALA A 382 -8.41 -22.66 -20.17
C ALA A 382 -8.00 -21.78 -18.98
N TRP A 383 -8.91 -21.60 -18.02
CA TRP A 383 -8.57 -20.96 -16.76
C TRP A 383 -7.68 -21.87 -15.91
N ARG A 384 -6.48 -21.40 -15.58
CA ARG A 384 -5.58 -22.07 -14.63
C ARG A 384 -5.46 -21.26 -13.35
N LEU A 385 -5.56 -21.94 -12.20
CA LEU A 385 -5.34 -21.35 -10.89
C LEU A 385 -3.88 -20.91 -10.76
N ARG A 386 -3.66 -19.65 -10.37
CA ARG A 386 -2.34 -19.09 -10.08
C ARG A 386 -2.18 -18.72 -8.62
N VAL A 387 -3.25 -18.26 -7.97
CA VAL A 387 -3.23 -17.89 -6.55
C VAL A 387 -4.52 -18.37 -5.90
N ASP A 388 -4.37 -18.99 -4.73
CA ASP A 388 -5.46 -19.27 -3.80
C ASP A 388 -5.06 -18.79 -2.41
N THR A 389 -5.68 -17.69 -1.94
CA THR A 389 -5.38 -17.15 -0.61
C THR A 389 -6.05 -17.92 0.52
N ALA A 390 -7.00 -18.81 0.25
CA ALA A 390 -7.52 -19.73 1.25
C ALA A 390 -6.49 -20.81 1.55
N ALA A 391 -5.99 -21.48 0.51
CA ALA A 391 -4.96 -22.52 0.61
C ALA A 391 -3.56 -21.96 0.92
N GLY A 392 -3.32 -20.67 0.69
CA GLY A 392 -2.00 -20.06 0.81
C GLY A 392 -1.03 -20.52 -0.27
N ALA A 393 -1.55 -20.79 -1.46
CA ALA A 393 -0.78 -21.32 -2.58
C ALA A 393 -0.60 -20.26 -3.67
N VAL A 394 0.63 -20.18 -4.20
CA VAL A 394 0.91 -19.54 -5.50
C VAL A 394 1.50 -20.60 -6.41
N LEU A 395 0.80 -20.90 -7.50
CA LEU A 395 1.14 -22.00 -8.39
C LEU A 395 1.97 -21.49 -9.58
N ASP A 396 3.10 -22.13 -9.82
CA ASP A 396 3.84 -21.96 -11.08
C ASP A 396 3.14 -22.73 -12.20
N THR A 397 3.30 -22.23 -13.41
CA THR A 397 2.93 -22.79 -14.71
C THR A 397 3.31 -24.27 -14.89
N ARG A 398 4.35 -24.74 -14.20
CA ARG A 398 4.87 -26.12 -14.28
C ARG A 398 4.26 -27.08 -13.26
N ALA A 399 3.61 -26.57 -12.21
CA ALA A 399 2.96 -27.42 -11.22
C ALA A 399 1.61 -27.91 -11.79
N ARG A 400 1.43 -29.23 -11.86
CA ARG A 400 0.13 -29.82 -12.25
C ARG A 400 -0.94 -29.34 -11.27
N ALA A 401 -1.90 -28.60 -11.83
CA ALA A 401 -3.15 -28.10 -11.27
C ALA A 401 -3.53 -28.69 -9.89
N ALA A 402 -3.28 -27.93 -8.82
CA ALA A 402 -4.32 -27.87 -7.80
C ALA A 402 -5.51 -27.20 -8.50
N GLY A 403 -6.52 -28.01 -8.81
CA GLY A 403 -7.68 -27.55 -9.56
C GLY A 403 -8.42 -26.49 -8.76
N VAL A 404 -8.88 -25.44 -9.45
CA VAL A 404 -9.96 -24.59 -8.93
C VAL A 404 -11.10 -25.50 -8.48
N ALA A 405 -11.64 -25.28 -7.29
CA ALA A 405 -12.84 -26.01 -6.87
C ALA A 405 -14.02 -25.55 -7.73
N TRP A 406 -14.52 -26.43 -8.59
CA TRP A 406 -15.69 -26.19 -9.43
C TRP A 406 -16.92 -26.90 -8.86
N VAL A 407 -18.03 -26.18 -8.73
CA VAL A 407 -19.33 -26.71 -8.33
C VAL A 407 -20.35 -26.32 -9.39
N ASP A 408 -20.92 -27.30 -10.09
CA ASP A 408 -21.86 -27.09 -11.21
C ASP A 408 -21.34 -26.09 -12.27
N GLY A 409 -20.06 -26.20 -12.63
CA GLY A 409 -19.41 -25.29 -13.59
C GLY A 409 -19.17 -23.87 -13.08
N ARG A 410 -19.32 -23.62 -11.77
CA ARG A 410 -18.99 -22.35 -11.10
C ARG A 410 -17.77 -22.49 -10.22
N CYS A 411 -16.91 -21.49 -10.22
CA CYS A 411 -15.70 -21.41 -9.43
C CYS A 411 -16.05 -21.09 -7.97
N ALA A 412 -15.66 -21.93 -7.01
CA ALA A 412 -15.90 -21.70 -5.59
C ALA A 412 -14.77 -20.87 -4.97
N VAL A 413 -15.12 -19.76 -4.33
CA VAL A 413 -14.20 -18.88 -3.60
C VAL A 413 -14.53 -18.97 -2.11
N ALA A 414 -13.55 -19.34 -1.29
CA ALA A 414 -13.73 -19.52 0.15
C ALA A 414 -14.03 -18.20 0.88
N PRO A 415 -14.55 -18.23 2.12
CA PRO A 415 -14.70 -17.04 2.96
C PRO A 415 -13.39 -16.26 3.09
N ARG A 416 -13.48 -14.92 3.07
CA ARG A 416 -12.34 -13.99 3.30
C ARG A 416 -11.11 -14.33 2.45
N SER A 417 -11.33 -14.64 1.17
CA SER A 417 -10.27 -15.07 0.27
C SER A 417 -10.42 -14.47 -1.12
N LEU A 418 -9.37 -14.60 -1.92
CA LEU A 418 -9.40 -14.31 -3.34
C LEU A 418 -8.68 -15.40 -4.13
N LEU A 419 -9.08 -15.55 -5.39
CA LEU A 419 -8.44 -16.41 -6.38
C LEU A 419 -7.89 -15.56 -7.53
N VAL A 420 -6.77 -15.99 -8.11
CA VAL A 420 -6.28 -15.46 -9.38
C VAL A 420 -6.23 -16.61 -10.38
N LEU A 421 -6.94 -16.45 -11.49
CA LEU A 421 -6.91 -17.36 -12.63
C LEU A 421 -6.20 -16.68 -13.79
N ARG A 422 -5.50 -17.46 -14.61
CA ARG A 422 -4.86 -17.00 -15.85
C ARG A 422 -5.36 -17.84 -17.02
N ASP A 423 -5.62 -17.19 -18.14
CA ASP A 423 -6.03 -17.86 -19.38
C ASP A 423 -4.81 -18.43 -20.12
N ASP A 424 -4.54 -19.73 -19.95
CA ASP A 424 -3.37 -20.42 -20.49
C ASP A 424 -3.75 -21.38 -21.63
N PRO A 425 -3.00 -21.45 -22.74
CA PRO A 425 -3.13 -22.51 -23.74
C PRO A 425 -3.03 -23.88 -23.09
N ASP A 426 -3.81 -24.83 -23.60
CA ASP A 426 -3.61 -26.23 -23.26
C ASP A 426 -2.19 -26.65 -23.70
N ASP A 427 -1.34 -26.94 -22.72
CA ASP A 427 -0.08 -27.65 -22.95
C ASP A 427 -0.44 -29.04 -23.51
N GLY A 428 -0.49 -29.14 -24.85
CA GLY A 428 -0.95 -30.31 -25.60
C GLY A 428 -0.10 -31.58 -25.46
N CYS A 429 0.31 -31.96 -24.25
CA CYS A 429 0.93 -33.25 -23.96
C CYS A 429 -0.15 -34.30 -23.72
N GLY A 430 -0.90 -34.63 -24.78
CA GLY A 430 -1.98 -35.63 -24.73
C GLY A 430 -2.43 -36.18 -26.07
N ARG A 431 -1.86 -35.72 -27.20
CA ARG A 431 -1.96 -36.45 -28.47
C ARG A 431 -0.66 -37.20 -28.69
N MET A 432 -0.63 -38.45 -28.25
CA MET A 432 0.29 -39.42 -28.81
C MET A 432 0.17 -39.33 -30.33
N ARG A 433 1.25 -38.91 -30.99
CA ARG A 433 1.41 -39.13 -32.43
C ARG A 433 1.35 -40.64 -32.60
N GLY A 434 0.23 -41.14 -33.13
CA GLY A 434 0.17 -42.49 -33.62
C GLY A 434 1.29 -42.66 -34.63
N GLU A 435 2.21 -43.56 -34.33
CA GLU A 435 3.14 -44.09 -35.30
C GLU A 435 2.33 -44.73 -36.43
N ALA A 436 2.44 -44.15 -37.62
CA ALA A 436 2.15 -44.85 -38.85
C ALA A 436 3.49 -45.08 -39.55
N ARG A 437 3.97 -46.32 -39.48
CA ARG A 437 4.83 -46.95 -40.48
C ARG A 437 4.22 -48.28 -40.85
#